data_AF-A0A218PCI1-F1
#
_entry.id   AF-A0A218PCI1-F1
#
_cell.length_a   1.000
_cell.length_b   1.000
_cell.length_c   1.000
_cell.angle_alpha   90.00
_cell.angle_beta   90.00
_cell.angle_gamma   90.00
#
_symmetry.space_group_name_H-M   'P 1'
#
loop_
_entity.id
_entity.type
_entity.pdbx_description
1 polymer ?
#
loop_
_entity_poly.entity_id
_entity_poly.type
_entity_poly.pdbx_seq_one_letter_code
_entity_poly.pdbx_strand_id
1 'polypeptide(L)' 'MPGTILELLLIVMIILSIAVVEEENLVNAVVKYAFLSLAFVLALVLLKAPDVALSAIVVGALVIGLFLFTIREVEK' A
#
# COMPACT_ATOMS: atom_id res chain seq x y z
N MET A 1 -10.76 6.04 -20.78
CA MET A 1 -9.53 5.44 -21.33
C MET A 1 -8.76 4.79 -20.18
N PRO A 2 -8.31 3.54 -20.28
CA PRO A 2 -7.57 2.86 -19.20
C PRO A 2 -6.32 3.64 -18.74
N GLY A 3 -5.69 4.38 -19.66
CA GLY A 3 -4.55 5.26 -19.34
C GLY A 3 -4.88 6.34 -18.32
N THR A 4 -6.01 7.03 -18.47
CA THR A 4 -6.43 8.10 -17.53
C THR A 4 -6.68 7.57 -16.11
N ILE A 5 -7.19 6.35 -15.99
CA ILE A 5 -7.43 5.71 -14.68
C ILE A 5 -6.09 5.36 -14.02
N LEU A 6 -5.15 4.82 -14.80
CA LEU A 6 -3.81 4.50 -14.31
C LEU A 6 -3.05 5.77 -13.88
N GLU A 7 -3.08 6.83 -14.68
CA GLU A 7 -2.46 8.12 -14.33
C GLU A 7 -3.01 8.69 -13.02
N LEU A 8 -4.34 8.69 -12.86
CA LEU A 8 -4.97 9.13 -11.62
C LEU A 8 -4.52 8.28 -10.43
N LEU A 9 -4.46 6.95 -10.61
CA LEU A 9 -4.04 6.01 -9.57
C LEU A 9 -2.59 6.24 -9.15
N LEU A 10 -1.70 6.54 -10.10
CA LEU A 10 -0.31 6.88 -9.81
C LEU A 10 -0.19 8.19 -9.00
N ILE A 11 -1.02 9.20 -9.30
CA ILE A 11 -1.09 10.43 -8.50
C ILE A 11 -1.60 10.11 -7.08
N VAL A 12 -2.63 9.28 -6.96
CA VAL A 12 -3.14 8.83 -5.65
C VAL A 12 -2.06 8.10 -4.85
N MET A 13 -1.24 7.27 -5.50
CA MET A 13 -0.11 6.58 -4.84
C MET A 13 0.92 7.56 -4.28
N ILE A 14 1.23 8.64 -4.99
CA ILE A 14 2.14 9.69 -4.49
C ILE A 14 1.54 10.34 -3.22
N ILE A 15 0.27 10.71 -3.26
CA ILE A 15 -0.43 11.33 -2.12
C ILE A 15 -0.45 10.38 -0.92
N LEU A 16 -0.78 9.10 -1.14
CA LEU A 16 -0.77 8.08 -0.08
C LEU A 16 0.64 7.87 0.48
N SER A 17 1.67 7.87 -0.36
CA SER A 17 3.05 7.73 0.11
C SER A 17 3.47 8.89 1.02
N ILE A 18 3.09 10.13 0.67
CA ILE A 18 3.33 11.29 1.53
C ILE A 18 2.56 11.12 2.86
N ALA A 19 1.28 10.77 2.78
CA ALA A 19 0.44 10.59 3.96
C ALA A 19 0.93 9.49 4.92
N VAL A 20 1.60 8.45 4.40
CA VAL A 20 2.24 7.40 5.21
C VAL A 20 3.45 7.95 5.96
N VAL A 21 4.31 8.72 5.30
CA VAL A 21 5.54 9.25 5.89
C VAL A 21 5.27 10.36 6.91
N GLU A 22 4.24 11.16 6.68
CA GLU A 22 3.85 12.26 7.58
C GLU A 22 3.04 11.79 8.81
N GLU A 23 2.64 10.53 8.88
CA GLU A 23 1.84 10.03 9.99
C GLU A 23 2.70 9.75 11.23
N GLU A 24 2.40 10.44 12.32
CA GLU A 24 3.11 10.27 13.60
C GLU A 24 2.71 8.97 14.32
N ASN A 25 1.45 8.53 14.17
CA ASN A 25 0.99 7.29 14.78
C ASN A 25 1.36 6.08 13.90
N LEU A 26 2.23 5.22 14.40
CA LEU A 26 2.75 4.07 13.65
C LEU A 26 1.64 3.12 13.16
N VAL A 27 0.59 2.90 13.96
CA VAL A 27 -0.55 2.06 13.56
C VAL A 27 -1.29 2.70 12.39
N ASN A 28 -1.57 3.99 12.46
CA ASN A 28 -2.19 4.74 11.36
C ASN A 28 -1.29 4.75 10.11
N ALA A 29 0.03 4.85 10.27
CA ALA A 29 0.98 4.84 9.16
C ALA A 29 0.92 3.50 8.41
N VAL A 30 0.82 2.39 9.14
CA VAL A 30 0.65 1.04 8.57
C VAL A 30 -0.71 0.89 7.89
N VAL A 31 -1.78 1.45 8.45
CA VAL A 31 -3.11 1.46 7.80
C VAL A 31 -3.07 2.24 6.49
N LYS A 32 -2.46 3.43 6.47
CA LYS A 32 -2.25 4.21 5.25
C LYS A 32 -1.39 3.47 4.23
N TYR A 33 -0.37 2.74 4.69
CA TYR A 33 0.46 1.88 3.84
C TYR A 33 -0.35 0.74 3.22
N ALA A 34 -1.33 0.18 3.94
CA ALA A 34 -2.24 -0.82 3.37
C ALA A 34 -3.04 -0.26 2.18
N PHE A 35 -3.51 0.99 2.26
CA PHE A 35 -4.15 1.66 1.13
C PHE A 35 -3.20 1.90 -0.05
N LEU A 36 -1.94 2.28 0.22
CA LEU A 36 -0.91 2.41 -0.81
C LEU A 36 -0.63 1.06 -1.50
N SER A 37 -0.53 -0.02 -0.71
CA SER A 37 -0.34 -1.39 -1.21
C SER A 37 -1.52 -1.83 -2.09
N LEU A 38 -2.75 -1.51 -1.68
CA LEU A 38 -3.95 -1.76 -2.51
C LEU A 38 -3.91 -0.98 -3.83
N ALA A 39 -3.57 0.30 -3.80
CA ALA A 39 -3.46 1.13 -5.00
C ALA A 39 -2.39 0.57 -5.97
N PHE A 40 -1.27 0.10 -5.43
CA PHE A 40 -0.23 -0.58 -6.22
C PHE A 40 -0.73 -1.86 -6.87
N VAL A 41 -1.45 -2.71 -6.14
CA VAL A 41 -2.08 -3.94 -6.68
C VAL A 41 -3.04 -3.59 -7.82
N LEU A 42 -3.88 -2.57 -7.65
CA LEU A 42 -4.81 -2.12 -8.69
C LEU A 42 -4.05 -1.64 -9.94
N ALA A 43 -2.93 -0.95 -9.78
CA ALA A 43 -2.09 -0.50 -10.90
C ALA A 43 -1.52 -1.71 -11.68
N LEU A 44 -1.06 -2.75 -10.99
CA LEU A 44 -0.56 -3.98 -11.62
C LEU A 44 -1.66 -4.72 -12.40
N VAL A 45 -2.88 -4.75 -11.87
CA VAL A 45 -4.04 -5.33 -12.58
C VAL A 45 -4.33 -4.55 -13.86
N LEU A 46 -4.33 -3.21 -13.81
CA LEU A 46 -4.53 -2.36 -14.99
C LEU A 46 -3.41 -2.51 -16.04
N LEU A 47 -2.19 -2.77 -15.59
CA LEU A 47 -1.02 -3.05 -16.43
C LEU A 47 -1.00 -4.47 -17.01
N LYS A 48 -2.02 -5.30 -16.70
CA LYS A 48 -2.09 -6.71 -17.13
C LYS A 48 -0.93 -7.56 -16.60
N ALA A 49 -0.48 -7.28 -15.37
CA ALA A 49 0.54 -8.06 -14.66
C ALA A 49 -0.08 -8.84 -13.48
N PRO A 50 -0.91 -9.88 -13.73
CA PRO A 50 -1.67 -10.57 -12.70
C PRO A 50 -0.78 -11.36 -11.72
N ASP A 51 0.31 -11.94 -12.19
CA ASP A 51 1.21 -12.74 -11.34
C ASP A 51 1.92 -11.85 -10.29
N VAL A 52 2.31 -10.64 -10.69
CA VAL A 52 2.89 -9.63 -9.80
C VAL A 52 1.82 -9.07 -8.86
N ALA A 53 0.59 -8.88 -9.33
CA ALA A 53 -0.51 -8.42 -8.48
C ALA A 53 -0.80 -9.43 -7.37
N LEU A 54 -0.84 -10.73 -7.69
CA LEU A 54 -1.09 -11.79 -6.71
C LEU A 54 0.02 -11.87 -5.67
N SER A 55 1.30 -11.79 -6.09
CA SER A 55 2.42 -11.79 -5.15
C SER A 55 2.44 -10.53 -4.28
N ALA A 56 2.11 -9.36 -4.84
CA ALA A 56 2.02 -8.10 -4.11
C ALA A 56 0.93 -8.12 -3.02
N ILE A 57 -0.22 -8.76 -3.28
CA ILE A 57 -1.27 -8.94 -2.26
C ILE A 57 -0.74 -9.73 -1.07
N VAL A 58 -0.11 -10.88 -1.33
CA VAL A 58 0.39 -11.78 -0.28
C VAL A 58 1.51 -11.12 0.52
N VAL A 59 2.49 -10.52 -0.18
CA VAL A 59 3.61 -9.81 0.46
C VAL A 59 3.12 -8.60 1.24
N GLY A 60 2.20 -7.82 0.68
CA GLY A 60 1.61 -6.66 1.35
C GLY A 60 0.93 -7.04 2.66
N ALA A 61 0.10 -8.09 2.66
CA ALA A 61 -0.57 -8.59 3.87
C ALA A 61 0.44 -9.06 4.94
N LEU A 62 1.50 -9.77 4.53
CA LEU A 62 2.56 -10.21 5.44
C LEU A 62 3.30 -9.02 6.07
N VAL A 63 3.68 -8.03 5.26
CA VAL A 63 4.39 -6.83 5.73
C VAL A 63 3.53 -6.06 6.72
N ILE A 64 2.25 -5.82 6.41
CA ILE A 64 1.31 -5.15 7.32
C ILE A 64 1.22 -5.89 8.66
N GLY A 65 1.04 -7.22 8.62
CA GLY A 65 0.96 -8.04 9.83
C GLY A 65 2.23 -7.97 10.68
N LEU A 66 3.41 -8.06 10.05
CA LEU A 66 4.70 -7.97 10.74
C LEU A 66 4.90 -6.60 11.40
N PHE A 67 4.55 -5.51 10.71
CA PHE A 67 4.65 -4.17 11.29
C PHE A 67 3.71 -3.99 12.47
N LEU A 68 2.43 -4.38 12.36
CA LEU A 68 1.48 -4.28 13.48
C LEU A 68 1.92 -5.09 14.69
N PHE A 69 2.45 -6.29 14.46
CA PHE A 69 3.00 -7.12 15.53
C PHE A 69 4.22 -6.45 16.21
N THR A 70 5.13 -5.90 15.40
CA THR A 70 6.33 -5.23 15.90
C THR A 70 6.00 -3.97 16.68
N ILE A 71 5.11 -3.11 16.17
CA ILE A 71 4.65 -1.89 16.85
C ILE A 71 4.08 -2.24 18.22
N ARG A 72 3.22 -3.26 18.28
CA ARG A 72 2.62 -3.72 19.54
C ARG A 72 3.66 -4.15 20.58
N GLU A 73 4.80 -4.70 20.14
CA GLU A 73 5.86 -5.15 21.06
C GLU A 73 6.78 -4.00 21.50
N VAL A 74 6.96 -2.98 20.66
CA VAL A 74 7.83 -1.82 20.94
C VAL A 74 7.10 -0.74 21.75
N GLU A 75 5.78 -0.61 21.62
CA GLU A 75 4.96 0.33 22.42
C GLU A 75 4.60 -0.18 23.82
N LYS A 76 5.01 -1.41 24.19
CA LYS A 76 4.96 -1.90 25.58
C LYS A 76 6.07 -1.29 26.44
#